data_AF-S5TQ92-F1
#
_entry.id   AF-S5TQ92-F1
#
_cell.length_a   1.000
_cell.length_b   1.000
_cell.length_c   1.000
_cell.angle_alpha   90.00
_cell.angle_beta   90.00
_cell.angle_gamma   90.00
#
_symmetry.space_group_name_H-M   'P 1'
#
loop_
_entity.id
_entity.type
_entity.pdbx_description
1 polymer ?
#
loop_
_entity_poly.entity_id
_entity_poly.type
_entity_poly.pdbx_seq_one_letter_code
_entity_poly.pdbx_strand_id
1 'polypeptide(L)'
;MYTLKLTIKSLQNLKNIKFLLHKIQQFLKNKNILIKGNISQKKNTIYTVLRSPHVYKKSQEHFNYNYYKQTFHILNHNLYILIYFLIIIKKIIPQNVLLKTKIKKN
;
A
#
# COMPACT_ATOMS: atom_id res chain seq x y z
N MET A 1 -21.42 6.40 -10.78
CA MET A 1 -20.63 5.15 -10.66
C MET A 1 -19.64 5.29 -9.51
N TYR A 2 -19.42 4.28 -8.66
CA TYR A 2 -18.50 4.45 -7.53
C TYR A 2 -17.08 4.02 -7.89
N THR A 3 -16.10 4.77 -7.40
CA THR A 3 -14.68 4.47 -7.56
C THR A 3 -14.01 4.34 -6.21
N LEU A 4 -13.44 3.16 -5.94
CA LEU A 4 -12.64 2.90 -4.75
C LEU A 4 -11.16 3.02 -5.13
N LYS A 5 -10.50 4.07 -4.64
CA LYS A 5 -9.05 4.19 -4.70
C LYS A 5 -8.45 3.45 -3.51
N LEU A 6 -7.64 2.44 -3.78
CA LEU A 6 -6.94 1.67 -2.78
C LEU A 6 -5.43 1.94 -2.89
N THR A 7 -4.81 2.27 -1.78
CA THR A 7 -3.38 2.54 -1.67
C THR A 7 -2.78 1.63 -0.61
N ILE A 8 -1.90 0.74 -1.01
CA ILE A 8 -1.17 -0.17 -0.14
C ILE A 8 0.24 0.42 0.06
N LYS A 9 0.69 0.52 1.30
CA LYS A 9 2.06 0.91 1.64
C LYS A 9 2.68 -0.13 2.58
N SER A 10 3.93 -0.50 2.34
CA SER A 10 4.69 -1.41 3.22
C SER A 10 6.10 -0.86 3.44
N LEU A 11 6.59 -1.03 4.66
CA LEU A 11 7.97 -0.73 5.02
C LEU A 11 8.84 -1.94 4.67
N GLN A 12 9.84 -1.75 3.80
CA GLN A 12 10.84 -2.74 3.34
C GLN A 12 10.32 -4.03 2.67
N ASN A 13 9.15 -4.57 3.04
CA ASN A 13 8.72 -5.92 2.67
C ASN A 13 7.81 -5.93 1.44
N LEU A 14 8.41 -6.17 0.27
CA LEU A 14 7.75 -6.34 -1.03
C LEU A 14 6.91 -7.62 -1.11
N LYS A 15 7.30 -8.68 -0.39
CA LYS A 15 6.62 -9.98 -0.44
C LYS A 15 5.19 -9.86 0.09
N ASN A 16 5.00 -9.16 1.21
CA ASN A 16 3.68 -8.94 1.81
C ASN A 16 2.75 -8.15 0.89
N ILE A 17 3.28 -7.15 0.16
CA ILE A 17 2.50 -6.40 -0.83
C ILE A 17 2.06 -7.31 -1.96
N LYS A 18 2.99 -8.08 -2.56
CA LYS A 18 2.68 -9.00 -3.67
C LYS A 18 1.62 -10.02 -3.27
N PHE A 19 1.74 -10.60 -2.08
CA PHE A 19 0.76 -11.55 -1.55
C PHE A 19 -0.63 -10.93 -1.39
N LEU A 20 -0.72 -9.75 -0.77
CA LEU A 20 -1.99 -9.06 -0.58
C LEU A 20 -2.64 -8.69 -1.92
N LEU A 21 -1.84 -8.21 -2.88
CA LEU A 21 -2.32 -7.90 -4.23
C LEU A 21 -2.83 -9.12 -4.96
N HIS A 22 -2.14 -10.25 -4.86
CA HIS A 22 -2.59 -11.49 -5.50
C HIS A 22 -3.95 -11.92 -4.95
N LYS A 23 -4.14 -11.87 -3.62
CA LYS A 23 -5.45 -12.16 -2.99
C LYS A 23 -6.55 -11.20 -3.45
N ILE A 24 -6.22 -9.90 -3.54
CA ILE A 24 -7.15 -8.88 -4.02
C ILE A 24 -7.53 -9.12 -5.48
N GLN A 25 -6.55 -9.38 -6.35
CA GLN A 25 -6.77 -9.67 -7.76
C GLN A 25 -7.62 -10.92 -7.95
N GLN A 26 -7.34 -12.00 -7.19
CA GLN A 26 -8.13 -13.22 -7.24
C GLN A 26 -9.59 -12.97 -6.84
N PHE A 27 -9.83 -12.21 -5.76
CA PHE A 27 -11.18 -11.86 -5.33
C PHE A 27 -11.93 -11.05 -6.39
N LEU A 28 -11.26 -10.05 -6.98
CA LEU A 28 -11.86 -9.18 -7.99
C LEU A 28 -12.14 -9.93 -9.30
N LYS A 29 -11.25 -10.86 -9.69
CA LYS A 29 -11.45 -11.74 -10.85
C LYS A 29 -12.67 -12.63 -10.67
N ASN A 30 -12.84 -13.24 -9.50
CA ASN A 30 -14.00 -14.08 -9.20
C ASN A 30 -15.34 -13.33 -9.23
N LYS A 31 -15.31 -12.01 -9.02
CA LYS A 31 -16.50 -11.14 -9.02
C LYS A 31 -16.67 -10.32 -10.31
N ASN A 32 -15.81 -10.55 -11.33
CA ASN A 32 -15.78 -9.78 -12.58
C ASN A 32 -15.75 -8.25 -12.38
N ILE A 33 -15.04 -7.78 -11.36
CA ILE A 33 -14.95 -6.35 -11.05
C ILE A 33 -13.76 -5.74 -11.78
N LEU A 34 -14.00 -4.62 -12.48
CA LEU A 34 -12.97 -3.96 -13.29
C LEU A 34 -11.97 -3.20 -12.41
N ILE A 35 -10.68 -3.47 -12.63
CA ILE A 35 -9.55 -2.79 -12.01
C ILE A 35 -8.97 -1.80 -13.02
N LYS A 36 -8.85 -0.53 -12.63
CA LYS A 36 -8.21 0.51 -13.42
C LYS A 36 -6.87 0.91 -12.80
N GLY A 37 -5.81 0.68 -13.58
CA GLY A 37 -4.45 1.13 -13.29
C GLY A 37 -3.75 0.33 -12.19
N ASN A 38 -2.42 0.37 -12.24
CA ASN A 38 -1.57 -0.14 -11.18
C ASN A 38 -0.30 0.71 -11.12
N ILE A 39 -0.27 1.67 -10.19
CA ILE A 39 0.87 2.58 -10.05
C ILE A 39 1.71 2.08 -8.88
N SER A 40 2.89 1.56 -9.18
CA SER A 40 3.91 1.20 -8.20
C SER A 40 4.88 2.35 -7.99
N GLN A 41 5.15 2.70 -6.74
CA GLN A 41 6.10 3.75 -6.34
C GLN A 41 6.98 3.21 -5.23
N LYS A 42 8.29 3.20 -5.45
CA LYS A 42 9.29 3.02 -4.39
C LYS A 42 9.77 4.38 -3.94
N LYS A 43 9.82 4.61 -2.64
CA LYS A 43 10.39 5.83 -2.07
C LYS A 43 11.41 5.46 -1.00
N ASN A 44 12.57 6.05 -1.11
CA ASN A 44 13.69 5.86 -0.21
C ASN A 44 14.01 7.22 0.42
N THR A 45 14.15 7.24 1.73
CA THR A 45 14.63 8.41 2.47
C THR A 45 15.84 7.98 3.29
N ILE A 46 16.94 8.70 3.14
CA ILE A 46 18.21 8.43 3.84
C ILE A 46 18.35 9.46 4.95
N TYR A 47 18.49 8.99 6.18
CA TYR A 47 18.80 9.82 7.33
C TYR A 47 20.28 9.64 7.66
N THR A 48 20.99 10.74 7.91
CA THR A 48 22.39 10.69 8.30
C THR A 48 22.52 11.20 9.72
N VAL A 49 23.11 10.39 10.59
CA VAL A 49 23.23 10.67 12.03
C VAL A 49 24.71 10.58 12.42
N LEU A 50 25.13 11.36 13.41
CA LEU A 50 26.46 11.22 14.00
C LEU A 50 26.58 9.86 14.69
N ARG A 51 27.70 9.15 14.50
CA ARG A 51 27.92 7.86 15.20
C ARG A 51 28.10 8.03 16.70
N SER A 52 28.72 9.13 17.11
CA SER A 52 28.95 9.47 18.51
C SER A 52 28.06 10.66 18.90
N PRO A 53 27.48 10.65 20.11
CA PRO A 53 26.68 11.76 20.60
C PRO A 53 27.49 13.05 20.79
N HIS A 54 28.83 13.00 20.81
CA HIS A 54 29.68 14.15 21.08
C HIS A 54 30.70 14.42 19.96
N VAL A 55 30.64 15.65 19.42
CA VAL A 55 31.60 16.41 18.56
C VAL A 55 32.16 15.76 17.28
N TYR A 56 32.24 14.43 17.15
CA TYR A 56 32.89 13.75 16.03
C TYR A 56 32.07 13.78 14.72
N LYS A 57 31.94 14.96 14.10
CA LYS A 57 31.15 15.21 12.87
C LYS A 57 31.59 14.40 11.65
N LYS A 58 32.88 14.04 11.57
CA LYS A 58 33.44 13.22 10.48
C LYS A 58 32.96 11.76 10.53
N SER A 59 32.48 11.31 11.70
CA SER A 59 31.96 9.96 11.90
C SER A 59 30.43 9.96 11.81
N GLN A 60 29.90 9.49 10.67
CA GLN A 60 28.45 9.46 10.39
C GLN A 60 27.96 8.06 10.00
N GLU A 61 26.69 7.79 10.30
CA GLU A 61 25.95 6.60 9.93
C GLU A 61 24.75 6.97 9.06
N HIS A 62 24.49 6.15 8.04
CA HIS A 62 23.34 6.32 7.15
C HIS A 62 22.27 5.27 7.46
N PHE A 63 21.06 5.75 7.76
CA PHE A 63 19.89 4.93 7.99
C PHE A 63 18.93 5.05 6.82
N ASN A 64 18.54 3.90 6.26
CA ASN A 64 17.64 3.84 5.10
C ASN A 64 16.22 3.53 5.53
N TYR A 65 15.30 4.44 5.24
CA TYR A 65 13.86 4.21 5.36
C TYR A 65 13.24 4.06 3.97
N ASN A 66 12.99 2.81 3.58
CA ASN A 66 12.48 2.46 2.25
C ASN A 66 11.04 1.96 2.37
N TYR A 67 10.12 2.56 1.62
CA TYR A 67 8.76 2.07 1.51
C TYR A 67 8.33 1.85 0.07
N TYR A 68 7.49 0.84 -0.09
CA TYR A 68 6.85 0.49 -1.34
C TYR A 68 5.39 0.89 -1.25
N LYS A 69 4.88 1.52 -2.30
CA LYS A 69 3.51 2.00 -2.40
C LYS A 69 2.91 1.50 -3.70
N GLN A 70 1.72 0.93 -3.61
CA GLN A 70 0.96 0.52 -4.79
C GLN A 70 -0.45 1.10 -4.74
N THR A 71 -0.90 1.69 -5.84
CA THR A 71 -2.24 2.28 -5.94
C THR A 71 -2.98 1.79 -7.15
N PHE A 72 -4.24 1.42 -6.95
CA PHE A 72 -5.15 1.00 -8.02
C PHE A 72 -6.57 1.49 -7.72
N HIS A 73 -7.39 1.51 -8.77
CA HIS A 73 -8.77 1.94 -8.71
C HIS A 73 -9.69 0.77 -9.02
N ILE A 74 -10.74 0.60 -8.24
CA ILE A 74 -11.79 -0.39 -8.48
C ILE A 74 -13.06 0.37 -8.86
N LEU A 75 -13.66 0.00 -9.98
CA LEU A 75 -14.90 0.60 -10.47
C LEU A 75 -16.07 -0.34 -10.20
N ASN A 76 -17.13 0.16 -9.56
CA ASN A 76 -18.34 -0.62 -9.33
C ASN A 76 -19.58 0.30 -9.29
N HIS A 77 -20.73 -0.20 -9.74
CA HIS A 77 -22.01 0.51 -9.64
C HIS A 77 -22.59 0.45 -8.22
N ASN A 78 -22.28 -0.59 -7.45
CA ASN A 78 -22.85 -0.80 -6.12
C ASN A 78 -21.85 -0.47 -4.99
N LEU A 79 -22.21 0.49 -4.14
CA LEU A 79 -21.42 0.91 -2.97
C LEU A 79 -21.30 -0.22 -1.92
N TYR A 80 -22.37 -0.99 -1.70
CA TYR A 80 -22.39 -2.06 -0.68
C TYR A 80 -21.36 -3.14 -0.98
N ILE A 81 -21.16 -3.48 -2.26
CA ILE A 81 -20.14 -4.43 -2.70
C ILE A 81 -18.74 -3.89 -2.36
N LEU A 82 -18.50 -2.59 -2.55
CA LEU A 82 -17.22 -1.96 -2.20
C LEU A 82 -16.96 -1.98 -0.70
N ILE A 83 -17.98 -1.72 0.12
CA ILE A 83 -17.88 -1.77 1.58
C ILE A 83 -17.61 -3.21 2.06
N TYR A 84 -18.35 -4.19 1.52
CA TYR A 84 -18.14 -5.61 1.84
C TYR A 84 -16.72 -6.06 1.50
N PHE A 85 -16.22 -5.65 0.33
CA PHE A 85 -14.84 -5.89 -0.08
C PHE A 85 -13.82 -5.29 0.89
N LEU A 86 -14.04 -4.07 1.39
CA LEU A 86 -13.16 -3.45 2.38
C LEU A 86 -13.13 -4.23 3.71
N ILE A 87 -14.27 -4.77 4.15
CA ILE A 87 -14.35 -5.62 5.35
C ILE A 87 -13.52 -6.89 5.16
N ILE A 88 -13.59 -7.53 3.99
CA ILE A 88 -12.79 -8.72 3.68
C ILE A 88 -11.30 -8.38 3.65
N ILE A 89 -10.91 -7.32 2.95
CA ILE A 89 -9.51 -6.90 2.88
C ILE A 89 -8.96 -6.66 4.28
N LYS A 90 -9.71 -5.96 5.13
CA LYS A 90 -9.28 -5.63 6.49
C LYS A 90 -8.88 -6.87 7.31
N LYS A 91 -9.53 -8.02 7.08
CA LYS A 91 -9.20 -9.29 7.73
C LYS A 91 -7.92 -9.96 7.19
N ILE A 92 -7.48 -9.60 5.99
CA ILE A 92 -6.37 -10.27 5.27
C ILE A 92 -5.06 -9.46 5.34
N ILE A 93 -5.11 -8.20 5.84
CA ILE A 93 -3.94 -7.33 5.90
C ILE A 93 -2.83 -7.96 6.77
N PRO A 94 -1.62 -8.17 6.22
CA PRO A 94 -0.49 -8.68 6.99
C PRO A 94 0.14 -7.59 7.86
N GLN A 95 0.96 -8.00 8.82
CA GLN A 95 1.73 -7.09 9.69
C GLN A 95 2.53 -6.07 8.86
N ASN A 96 2.63 -4.82 9.34
CA ASN A 96 3.43 -3.74 8.77
C ASN A 96 2.99 -3.25 7.37
N VAL A 97 1.74 -3.52 6.98
CA VAL A 97 1.12 -2.97 5.77
C VAL A 97 0.05 -1.94 6.13
N LEU A 98 0.19 -0.74 5.60
CA LEU A 98 -0.77 0.34 5.72
C LEU A 98 -1.68 0.39 4.49
N LEU A 99 -2.98 0.28 4.72
CA LEU A 99 -4.01 0.41 3.70
C LEU A 99 -4.68 1.80 3.81
N LYS A 100 -4.65 2.60 2.74
CA LYS A 100 -5.44 3.83 2.63
C LYS A 100 -6.49 3.68 1.55
N THR A 101 -7.73 3.97 1.89
CA THR A 101 -8.89 3.83 0.99
C THR A 101 -9.57 5.17 0.83
N LYS A 102 -10.07 5.45 -0.38
CA LYS A 102 -10.91 6.61 -0.65
C LYS A 102 -12.00 6.20 -1.63
N ILE A 103 -13.25 6.38 -1.24
CA ILE A 103 -14.40 6.17 -2.12
C ILE A 103 -14.79 7.53 -2.70
N LYS A 104 -15.06 7.56 -4.01
CA LYS A 104 -15.67 8.70 -4.69
C LYS A 104 -16.88 8.23 -5.48
N LYS A 105 -17.94 9.02 -5.46
CA LYS A 105 -19.01 8.92 -6.44
C LYS A 105 -18.57 9.72 -7.67
N ASN A 106 -18.43 9.05 -8.80
CA ASN A 106 -18.37 9.69 -10.11
C ASN A 106 -19.79 9.93 -10.60
#